data_AF-W4M889-F1
#
_entry.id   AF-W4M889-F1
#
_cell.length_a   1.000
_cell.length_b   1.000
_cell.length_c   1.000
_cell.angle_alpha   90.00
_cell.angle_beta   90.00
_cell.angle_gamma   90.00
#
_symmetry.space_group_name_H-M   'P 1'
#
loop_
_entity.id
_entity.type
_entity.pdbx_description
1 polymer ?
#
loop_
_entity_poly.entity_id
_entity_poly.type
_entity_poly.pdbx_seq_one_letter_code
_entity_poly.pdbx_strand_id
1 'polypeptide(L)'
;MVTSIHDDLLAPDVIANPYLYFARLRETDPVHWNELHETWVITRYDDFVWVTRQPEFFSSEVAKRNPPPSSSGDAAERELHEKARDVQSNTMAQRDQDEHMAMRKVVNAFFSPKAIERWRPRIQAIIADLLDGVQEQGEMEALRDVAMPLDTQVISEMMGFPEADQAELRQLADQLCALNRAEPDRIRVFMEGMNAFKAYLSPFVEERLANPGEDLLSLFVSGEIDGVYTRDQVLANASIMLIAGQETTANLIGNSLLAFLRHPEQWQAFQQDQSSTAVTRAVNECLRYDAPQKSVQRIAAEEVGLRGKIIREGDRVRCFISAANRDPEMFEAPDTFDMTRHPNRHVAFGFGSHY
;
A
#
# COMPACT_ATOMS: atom_id res chain seq x y z
N MET A 1 -21.07 0.63 32.05
CA MET A 1 -20.72 2.00 31.61
C MET A 1 -19.84 1.84 30.40
N VAL A 2 -20.32 2.21 29.22
CA VAL A 2 -19.52 2.20 28.00
C VAL A 2 -18.51 3.33 28.16
N THR A 3 -17.24 2.99 28.42
CA THR A 3 -16.16 3.98 28.39
C THR A 3 -16.18 4.61 27.00
N SER A 4 -16.34 5.94 26.94
CA SER A 4 -16.24 6.70 25.70
C SER A 4 -14.98 6.28 24.95
N ILE A 5 -15.13 5.88 23.69
CA ILE A 5 -13.98 5.62 22.83
C ILE A 5 -13.24 6.96 22.69
N HIS A 6 -11.94 6.97 23.00
CA HIS A 6 -11.08 8.09 22.65
C HIS A 6 -10.93 8.05 21.13
N ASP A 7 -11.74 8.83 20.44
CA ASP A 7 -11.97 8.74 18.99
C ASP A 7 -10.89 9.49 18.18
N ASP A 8 -9.64 9.28 18.57
CA ASP A 8 -8.48 9.69 17.78
C ASP A 8 -7.74 8.45 17.29
N LEU A 9 -7.96 8.11 16.02
CA LEU A 9 -7.35 6.96 15.36
C LEU A 9 -5.83 7.09 15.17
N LEU A 10 -5.25 8.28 15.43
CA LEU A 10 -3.81 8.55 15.39
C LEU A 10 -3.20 8.73 16.80
N ALA A 11 -3.96 8.49 17.86
CA ALA A 11 -3.42 8.52 19.21
C ALA A 11 -2.31 7.46 19.40
N PRO A 12 -1.25 7.72 20.19
CA PRO A 12 -0.13 6.80 20.33
C PRO A 12 -0.49 5.37 20.76
N ASP A 13 -1.50 5.22 21.64
CA ASP A 13 -2.00 3.92 22.09
C ASP A 13 -2.79 3.19 20.99
N VAL A 14 -3.53 3.92 20.15
CA VAL A 14 -4.21 3.38 18.97
C VAL A 14 -3.21 2.98 17.90
N ILE A 15 -2.16 3.78 17.65
CA ILE A 15 -1.08 3.41 16.72
C ILE A 15 -0.35 2.15 17.20
N ALA A 16 -0.06 2.05 18.49
CA ALA A 16 0.62 0.90 19.08
C ALA A 16 -0.23 -0.37 19.04
N ASN A 17 -1.56 -0.26 19.16
CA ASN A 17 -2.47 -1.39 19.09
C ASN A 17 -3.84 -1.00 18.49
N PRO A 18 -3.93 -0.90 17.15
CA PRO A 18 -5.15 -0.44 16.48
C PRO A 18 -6.29 -1.46 16.56
N TYR A 19 -5.96 -2.73 16.83
CA TYR A 19 -6.92 -3.83 16.84
C TYR A 19 -7.95 -3.69 17.95
N LEU A 20 -7.54 -3.24 19.14
CA LEU A 20 -8.47 -3.00 20.26
C LEU A 20 -9.43 -1.85 19.98
N TYR A 21 -8.92 -0.78 19.35
CA TYR A 21 -9.74 0.35 18.94
C TYR A 21 -10.80 -0.08 17.91
N PHE A 22 -10.37 -0.78 16.85
CA PHE A 22 -11.30 -1.25 15.82
C PHE A 22 -12.25 -2.34 16.31
N ALA A 23 -11.85 -3.19 17.25
CA ALA A 23 -12.77 -4.18 17.84
C ALA A 23 -13.96 -3.51 18.52
N ARG A 24 -13.71 -2.45 19.31
CA ARG A 24 -14.78 -1.68 19.98
C ARG A 24 -15.71 -1.03 18.96
N LEU A 25 -15.15 -0.31 17.99
CA LEU A 25 -15.98 0.33 16.93
C LEU A 25 -16.79 -0.70 16.16
N ARG A 26 -16.19 -1.83 15.79
CA ARG A 26 -16.84 -2.89 15.04
C ARG A 26 -18.05 -3.48 15.77
N GLU A 27 -17.99 -3.58 17.10
CA GLU A 27 -19.10 -4.07 17.93
C GLU A 27 -20.21 -3.05 18.15
N THR A 28 -19.86 -1.75 18.30
CA THR A 28 -20.84 -0.73 18.73
C THR A 28 -21.33 0.19 17.61
N ASP A 29 -20.47 0.54 16.65
CA ASP A 29 -20.75 1.49 15.56
C ASP A 29 -19.88 1.15 14.33
N PRO A 30 -20.16 0.07 13.60
CA PRO A 30 -19.25 -0.46 12.56
C PRO A 30 -19.05 0.45 11.34
N VAL A 31 -19.97 1.42 11.16
CA VAL A 31 -19.93 2.52 10.18
C VAL A 31 -19.92 3.81 10.99
N HIS A 32 -18.73 4.23 11.39
CA HIS A 32 -18.53 5.28 12.37
C HIS A 32 -18.14 6.59 11.71
N TRP A 33 -18.77 7.70 12.08
CA TRP A 33 -18.26 9.03 11.69
C TRP A 33 -17.25 9.49 12.73
N ASN A 34 -15.98 9.61 12.33
CA ASN A 34 -14.95 10.17 13.18
C ASN A 34 -14.88 11.68 12.97
N GLU A 35 -15.28 12.44 13.98
CA GLU A 35 -15.38 13.92 13.92
C GLU A 35 -14.00 14.58 13.79
N LEU A 36 -12.98 14.05 14.46
CA LEU A 36 -11.63 14.64 14.49
C LEU A 36 -10.96 14.60 13.11
N HIS A 37 -11.15 13.51 12.38
CA HIS A 37 -10.51 13.25 11.09
C HIS A 37 -11.46 13.47 9.90
N GLU A 38 -12.71 13.87 10.17
CA GLU A 38 -13.79 14.15 9.22
C GLU A 38 -13.93 13.02 8.18
N THR A 39 -14.05 11.78 8.66
CA THR A 39 -14.12 10.61 7.79
C THR A 39 -14.98 9.50 8.38
N TRP A 40 -15.71 8.82 7.50
CA TRP A 40 -16.34 7.54 7.81
C TRP A 40 -15.31 6.44 7.95
N VAL A 41 -15.38 5.72 9.07
CA VAL A 41 -14.53 4.59 9.44
C VAL A 41 -15.34 3.31 9.28
N ILE A 42 -14.94 2.47 8.32
CA ILE A 42 -15.59 1.19 8.00
C ILE A 42 -14.74 0.05 8.57
N THR A 43 -15.34 -0.78 9.42
CA THR A 43 -14.60 -1.75 10.27
C THR A 43 -14.99 -3.22 10.08
N ARG A 44 -16.15 -3.50 9.48
CA ARG A 44 -16.61 -4.87 9.19
C ARG A 44 -16.09 -5.36 7.84
N TYR A 45 -15.84 -6.66 7.73
CA TYR A 45 -15.32 -7.29 6.52
C TYR A 45 -16.29 -7.14 5.33
N ASP A 46 -17.56 -7.45 5.52
CA ASP A 46 -18.55 -7.38 4.44
C ASP A 46 -18.77 -5.95 3.95
N ASP A 47 -18.72 -4.97 4.85
CA ASP A 47 -18.84 -3.55 4.47
C ASP A 47 -17.59 -3.09 3.71
N PHE A 48 -16.40 -3.51 4.14
CA PHE A 48 -15.15 -3.27 3.40
C PHE A 48 -15.26 -3.81 1.98
N VAL A 49 -15.65 -5.07 1.83
CA VAL A 49 -15.79 -5.73 0.52
C VAL A 49 -16.87 -5.05 -0.31
N TRP A 50 -17.99 -4.67 0.28
CA TRP A 50 -19.05 -3.98 -0.43
C TRP A 50 -18.57 -2.61 -0.92
N VAL A 51 -18.09 -1.73 -0.04
CA VAL A 51 -17.62 -0.37 -0.41
C VAL A 51 -16.57 -0.41 -1.52
N THR A 52 -15.57 -1.31 -1.39
CA THR A 52 -14.47 -1.39 -2.36
C THR A 52 -14.85 -2.00 -3.71
N ARG A 53 -16.02 -2.65 -3.82
CA ARG A 53 -16.55 -3.22 -5.07
C ARG A 53 -17.51 -2.28 -5.80
N GLN A 54 -17.79 -1.11 -5.26
CA GLN A 54 -18.79 -0.17 -5.80
C GLN A 54 -18.09 1.14 -6.24
N PRO A 55 -17.21 1.11 -7.26
CA PRO A 55 -16.49 2.30 -7.72
C PRO A 55 -17.41 3.41 -8.25
N GLU A 56 -18.66 3.09 -8.60
CA GLU A 56 -19.70 4.05 -8.97
C GLU A 56 -20.17 4.91 -7.80
N PHE A 57 -20.18 4.35 -6.58
CA PHE A 57 -20.63 5.04 -5.36
C PHE A 57 -19.45 5.54 -4.52
N PHE A 58 -18.30 4.88 -4.64
CA PHE A 58 -17.11 5.15 -3.85
C PHE A 58 -15.89 5.27 -4.77
N SER A 59 -15.55 6.51 -5.10
CA SER A 59 -14.47 6.86 -6.02
C SER A 59 -13.10 6.68 -5.37
N SER A 60 -12.14 6.20 -6.17
CA SER A 60 -10.71 6.14 -5.84
C SER A 60 -9.96 7.43 -6.20
N GLU A 61 -10.60 8.43 -6.86
CA GLU A 61 -10.01 9.74 -7.19
C GLU A 61 -9.83 10.66 -5.96
N VAL A 62 -9.30 10.13 -4.86
CA VAL A 62 -9.19 10.82 -3.57
C VAL A 62 -8.34 12.08 -3.69
N ALA A 63 -7.20 12.03 -4.37
CA ALA A 63 -6.33 13.19 -4.56
C ALA A 63 -7.06 14.35 -5.24
N LYS A 64 -7.90 14.06 -6.25
CA LYS A 64 -8.66 15.04 -7.04
C LYS A 64 -9.92 15.54 -6.33
N ARG A 65 -10.61 14.67 -5.58
CA ARG A 65 -11.92 14.99 -4.98
C ARG A 65 -11.84 15.44 -3.52
N ASN A 66 -10.79 15.10 -2.79
CA ASN A 66 -10.60 15.54 -1.41
C ASN A 66 -10.00 16.95 -1.38
N PRO A 67 -10.72 17.99 -0.93
CA PRO A 67 -10.18 19.34 -0.86
C PRO A 67 -9.01 19.41 0.15
N PRO A 68 -8.07 20.37 -0.02
CA PRO A 68 -7.07 20.62 1.01
C PRO A 68 -7.76 21.05 2.31
N PRO A 69 -7.17 20.76 3.49
CA PRO A 69 -7.70 21.22 4.76
C PRO A 69 -7.93 22.73 4.72
N SER A 70 -9.03 23.23 5.28
CA SER A 70 -9.30 24.68 5.35
C SER A 70 -8.21 25.46 6.09
N SER A 71 -7.40 24.76 6.90
CA SER A 71 -6.23 25.26 7.62
C SER A 71 -4.91 25.25 6.82
N SER A 72 -4.92 24.92 5.52
CA SER A 72 -3.71 24.90 4.70
C SER A 72 -3.21 26.33 4.46
N GLY A 73 -2.35 26.78 5.37
CA GLY A 73 -1.74 28.09 5.57
C GLY A 73 -1.92 29.18 4.50
N ASP A 74 -0.81 29.77 4.08
CA ASP A 74 -0.81 30.91 3.16
C ASP A 74 -1.08 30.48 1.70
N ALA A 75 -1.09 31.44 0.77
CA ALA A 75 -1.38 31.15 -0.63
C ALA A 75 -0.34 30.21 -1.27
N ALA A 76 0.93 30.28 -0.87
CA ALA A 76 1.99 29.45 -1.43
C ALA A 76 1.88 27.99 -0.94
N GLU A 77 1.53 27.79 0.33
CA GLU A 77 1.26 26.45 0.87
C GLU A 77 0.06 25.79 0.19
N ARG A 78 -0.99 26.55 -0.10
CA ARG A 78 -2.16 26.05 -0.86
C ARG A 78 -1.79 25.63 -2.27
N GLU A 79 -1.04 26.48 -2.98
CA GLU A 79 -0.58 26.17 -4.34
C GLU A 79 0.28 24.90 -4.35
N LEU A 80 1.16 24.73 -3.36
CA LEU A 80 1.98 23.53 -3.22
C LEU A 80 1.13 22.28 -2.95
N HIS A 81 0.11 22.40 -2.10
CA HIS A 81 -0.87 21.34 -1.85
C HIS A 81 -1.63 20.95 -3.12
N GLU A 82 -2.08 21.92 -3.90
CA GLU A 82 -2.78 21.68 -5.18
C GLU A 82 -1.88 20.96 -6.18
N LYS A 83 -0.61 21.37 -6.31
CA LYS A 83 0.38 20.67 -7.15
C LYS A 83 0.61 19.23 -6.70
N ALA A 84 0.75 19.00 -5.40
CA ALA A 84 0.92 17.64 -4.88
C ALA A 84 -0.30 16.75 -5.14
N ARG A 85 -1.51 17.32 -5.08
CA ARG A 85 -2.76 16.62 -5.42
C ARG A 85 -2.83 16.29 -6.91
N ASP A 86 -2.46 17.24 -7.78
CA ASP A 86 -2.42 17.03 -9.22
C ASP A 86 -1.48 15.88 -9.59
N VAL A 87 -0.25 15.89 -9.04
CA VAL A 87 0.73 14.81 -9.24
C VAL A 87 0.19 13.46 -8.78
N GLN A 88 -0.38 13.37 -7.57
CA GLN A 88 -0.97 12.11 -7.06
C GLN A 88 -2.13 11.63 -7.93
N SER A 89 -2.94 12.55 -8.47
CA SER A 89 -4.08 12.21 -9.33
C SER A 89 -3.66 11.59 -10.66
N ASN A 90 -2.39 11.72 -11.08
CA ASN A 90 -1.89 11.12 -12.33
C ASN A 90 -1.61 9.61 -12.23
N THR A 91 -1.85 9.01 -11.08
CA THR A 91 -1.56 7.60 -10.85
C THR A 91 -2.78 6.73 -11.11
N MET A 92 -2.59 5.51 -11.62
CA MET A 92 -3.71 4.58 -11.89
C MET A 92 -4.49 4.24 -10.61
N ALA A 93 -3.80 4.18 -9.47
CA ALA A 93 -4.43 3.96 -8.17
C ALA A 93 -5.40 5.07 -7.75
N GLN A 94 -5.33 6.25 -8.37
CA GLN A 94 -6.21 7.39 -8.16
C GLN A 94 -7.21 7.59 -9.32
N ARG A 95 -7.41 6.59 -10.18
CA ARG A 95 -8.42 6.61 -11.25
C ARG A 95 -9.55 5.63 -10.99
N ASP A 96 -10.70 5.91 -11.60
CA ASP A 96 -11.90 5.08 -11.56
C ASP A 96 -12.13 4.36 -12.90
N GLN A 97 -12.95 3.30 -12.83
CA GLN A 97 -13.59 2.64 -13.97
C GLN A 97 -12.69 2.45 -15.21
N ASP A 98 -13.11 2.99 -16.37
CA ASP A 98 -12.49 2.71 -17.67
C ASP A 98 -11.06 3.22 -17.77
N GLU A 99 -10.75 4.40 -17.21
CA GLU A 99 -9.39 4.95 -17.22
C GLU A 99 -8.44 4.06 -16.41
N HIS A 100 -8.85 3.69 -15.19
CA HIS A 100 -8.07 2.76 -14.37
C HIS A 100 -7.88 1.41 -15.06
N MET A 101 -8.93 0.83 -15.64
CA MET A 101 -8.84 -0.46 -16.33
C MET A 101 -7.92 -0.41 -17.55
N ALA A 102 -7.95 0.69 -18.32
CA ALA A 102 -7.05 0.90 -19.45
C ALA A 102 -5.59 1.01 -19.00
N MET A 103 -5.30 1.86 -18.02
CA MET A 103 -3.95 2.03 -17.43
C MET A 103 -3.43 0.71 -16.86
N ARG A 104 -4.22 0.07 -16.00
CA ARG A 104 -3.87 -1.20 -15.35
C ARG A 104 -3.56 -2.29 -16.37
N LYS A 105 -4.32 -2.37 -17.46
CA LYS A 105 -4.12 -3.39 -18.51
C LYS A 105 -2.72 -3.36 -19.11
N VAL A 106 -2.10 -2.17 -19.22
CA VAL A 106 -0.74 -2.01 -19.76
C VAL A 106 0.29 -2.79 -18.95
N VAL A 107 0.17 -2.78 -17.62
CA VAL A 107 1.18 -3.38 -16.72
C VAL A 107 0.79 -4.77 -16.20
N ASN A 108 -0.50 -5.14 -16.27
CA ASN A 108 -1.02 -6.35 -15.61
C ASN A 108 -0.31 -7.65 -16.04
N ALA A 109 0.12 -7.74 -17.31
CA ALA A 109 0.80 -8.92 -17.83
C ALA A 109 2.17 -9.15 -17.16
N PHE A 110 2.88 -8.07 -16.82
CA PHE A 110 4.18 -8.09 -16.14
C PHE A 110 4.07 -8.68 -14.73
N PHE A 111 2.93 -8.45 -14.07
CA PHE A 111 2.64 -8.95 -12.72
C PHE A 111 1.81 -10.24 -12.70
N SER A 112 1.64 -10.92 -13.85
CA SER A 112 0.95 -12.21 -13.87
C SER A 112 1.70 -13.27 -13.06
N PRO A 113 1.02 -14.28 -12.47
CA PRO A 113 1.70 -15.32 -11.69
C PRO A 113 2.85 -15.98 -12.46
N LYS A 114 2.65 -16.26 -13.75
CA LYS A 114 3.68 -16.85 -14.62
C LYS A 114 4.88 -15.92 -14.83
N ALA A 115 4.68 -14.61 -14.92
CA ALA A 115 5.76 -13.64 -15.08
C ALA A 115 6.56 -13.49 -13.78
N ILE A 116 5.88 -13.41 -12.64
CA ILE A 116 6.53 -13.32 -11.32
C ILE A 116 7.31 -14.59 -10.97
N GLU A 117 6.85 -15.77 -11.37
CA GLU A 117 7.63 -17.01 -11.19
C GLU A 117 9.01 -16.97 -11.89
N ARG A 118 9.17 -16.19 -12.95
CA ARG A 118 10.48 -15.99 -13.60
C ARG A 118 11.43 -15.15 -12.77
N TRP A 119 10.91 -14.29 -11.89
CA TRP A 119 11.69 -13.49 -10.96
C TRP A 119 12.12 -14.27 -9.72
N ARG A 120 11.47 -15.40 -9.41
CA ARG A 120 11.78 -16.19 -8.20
C ARG A 120 13.27 -16.51 -8.03
N PRO A 121 14.02 -17.02 -9.04
CA PRO A 121 15.44 -17.30 -8.87
C PRO A 121 16.26 -16.04 -8.58
N ARG A 122 15.93 -14.90 -9.20
CA ARG A 122 16.63 -13.64 -8.97
C ARG A 122 16.37 -13.11 -7.56
N ILE A 123 15.12 -13.12 -7.12
CA ILE A 123 14.73 -12.72 -5.75
C ILE A 123 15.44 -13.60 -4.72
N GLN A 124 15.51 -14.92 -4.95
CA GLN A 124 16.24 -15.84 -4.06
C GLN A 124 17.73 -15.53 -3.99
N ALA A 125 18.36 -15.17 -5.11
CA ALA A 125 19.77 -14.76 -5.13
C ALA A 125 19.98 -13.46 -4.32
N ILE A 126 19.12 -12.45 -4.51
CA ILE A 126 19.19 -11.20 -3.73
C ILE A 126 19.06 -11.50 -2.22
N ILE A 127 18.10 -12.34 -1.83
CA ILE A 127 17.91 -12.73 -0.43
C ILE A 127 19.17 -13.43 0.13
N ALA A 128 19.77 -14.34 -0.65
CA ALA A 128 20.99 -15.03 -0.24
C ALA A 128 22.15 -14.04 -0.03
N ASP A 129 22.39 -13.15 -0.99
CA ASP A 129 23.46 -12.14 -0.92
C ASP A 129 23.30 -11.22 0.31
N LEU A 130 22.06 -10.80 0.61
CA LEU A 130 21.75 -9.97 1.78
C LEU A 130 21.99 -10.71 3.10
N LEU A 131 21.59 -11.99 3.18
CA LEU A 131 21.79 -12.81 4.38
C LEU A 131 23.28 -13.15 4.59
N ASP A 132 24.02 -13.45 3.52
CA ASP A 132 25.47 -13.71 3.58
C ASP A 132 26.22 -12.48 4.14
N GLY A 133 25.78 -11.27 3.80
CA GLY A 133 26.39 -10.01 4.28
C GLY A 133 26.29 -9.77 5.80
N VAL A 134 25.34 -10.42 6.47
CA VAL A 134 25.13 -10.28 7.93
C VAL A 134 25.42 -11.55 8.71
N GLN A 135 25.58 -12.70 8.04
CA GLN A 135 25.71 -14.00 8.71
C GLN A 135 26.88 -14.07 9.70
N GLU A 136 28.05 -13.51 9.35
CA GLU A 136 29.24 -13.52 10.22
C GLU A 136 29.08 -12.67 11.49
N GLN A 137 28.15 -11.71 11.48
CA GLN A 137 27.91 -10.80 12.61
C GLN A 137 27.14 -11.52 13.74
N GLY A 138 26.39 -12.59 13.43
CA GLY A 138 25.58 -13.34 14.38
C GLY A 138 24.32 -12.60 14.88
N GLU A 139 24.13 -11.36 14.43
CA GLU A 139 22.98 -10.50 14.69
C GLU A 139 22.67 -9.64 13.46
N MET A 140 21.44 -9.18 13.32
CA MET A 140 21.02 -8.26 12.26
C MET A 140 19.81 -7.44 12.71
N GLU A 141 19.65 -6.24 12.15
CA GLU A 141 18.40 -5.50 12.15
C GLU A 141 17.63 -5.84 10.87
N ALA A 142 16.56 -6.63 10.99
CA ALA A 142 15.93 -7.28 9.84
C ALA A 142 15.36 -6.32 8.79
N LEU A 143 14.90 -5.12 9.17
CA LEU A 143 14.39 -4.15 8.20
C LEU A 143 15.51 -3.49 7.39
N ARG A 144 16.48 -2.90 8.09
CA ARG A 144 17.62 -2.18 7.51
C ARG A 144 18.53 -3.09 6.73
N ASP A 145 18.82 -4.27 7.27
CA ASP A 145 19.87 -5.13 6.72
C ASP A 145 19.34 -6.10 5.65
N VAL A 146 18.03 -6.40 5.63
CA VAL A 146 17.46 -7.36 4.67
C VAL A 146 16.22 -6.82 3.96
N ALA A 147 15.17 -6.43 4.67
CA ALA A 147 13.87 -6.20 4.06
C ALA A 147 13.84 -4.97 3.12
N MET A 148 14.33 -3.81 3.57
CA MET A 148 14.36 -2.59 2.75
C MET A 148 15.34 -2.68 1.57
N PRO A 149 16.56 -3.25 1.72
CA PRO A 149 17.45 -3.51 0.58
C PRO A 149 16.84 -4.45 -0.45
N LEU A 150 16.20 -5.55 -0.02
CA LEU A 150 15.54 -6.52 -0.90
C LEU A 150 14.51 -5.83 -1.80
N ASP A 151 13.59 -5.09 -1.19
CA ASP A 151 12.50 -4.45 -1.92
C ASP A 151 13.02 -3.43 -2.93
N THR A 152 13.96 -2.57 -2.51
CA THR A 152 14.52 -1.55 -3.39
C THR A 152 15.26 -2.18 -4.57
N GLN A 153 16.03 -3.24 -4.32
CA GLN A 153 16.80 -3.91 -5.36
C GLN A 153 15.89 -4.57 -6.39
N VAL A 154 14.87 -5.32 -5.93
CA VAL A 154 13.92 -6.00 -6.80
C VAL A 154 13.17 -5.01 -7.68
N ILE A 155 12.61 -3.93 -7.12
CA ILE A 155 11.83 -2.98 -7.92
C ILE A 155 12.70 -2.19 -8.90
N SER A 156 13.92 -1.83 -8.51
CA SER A 156 14.83 -1.10 -9.39
C SER A 156 15.22 -1.95 -10.60
N GLU A 157 15.50 -3.25 -10.40
CA GLU A 157 15.77 -4.18 -11.50
C GLU A 157 14.54 -4.37 -12.39
N MET A 158 13.35 -4.50 -11.81
CA MET A 158 12.10 -4.59 -12.58
C MET A 158 11.84 -3.34 -13.42
N MET A 159 12.21 -2.16 -12.93
CA MET A 159 12.11 -0.88 -13.63
C MET A 159 13.21 -0.68 -14.68
N GLY A 160 14.23 -1.54 -14.71
CA GLY A 160 15.35 -1.43 -15.63
C GLY A 160 16.36 -0.35 -15.23
N PHE A 161 16.41 0.02 -13.95
CA PHE A 161 17.38 0.99 -13.44
C PHE A 161 18.75 0.36 -13.21
N PRO A 162 19.85 1.10 -13.41
CA PRO A 162 21.19 0.62 -13.13
C PRO A 162 21.40 0.30 -11.64
N GLU A 163 22.12 -0.78 -11.35
CA GLU A 163 22.48 -1.15 -9.97
C GLU A 163 23.32 -0.06 -9.26
N ALA A 164 24.11 0.70 -10.01
CA ALA A 164 24.90 1.81 -9.47
C ALA A 164 24.04 2.92 -8.83
N ASP A 165 22.77 3.05 -9.22
CA ASP A 165 21.88 4.15 -8.82
C ASP A 165 21.06 3.79 -7.56
N GLN A 166 21.22 2.59 -7.01
CA GLN A 166 20.44 2.08 -5.87
C GLN A 166 20.43 3.03 -4.67
N ALA A 167 21.55 3.69 -4.37
CA ALA A 167 21.62 4.63 -3.25
C ALA A 167 20.81 5.92 -3.50
N GLU A 168 20.86 6.45 -4.71
CA GLU A 168 20.10 7.62 -5.13
C GLU A 168 18.60 7.29 -5.18
N LEU A 169 18.23 6.14 -5.74
CA LEU A 169 16.87 5.65 -5.79
C LEU A 169 16.26 5.47 -4.39
N ARG A 170 17.01 4.95 -3.41
CA ARG A 170 16.56 4.88 -2.02
C ARG A 170 16.23 6.26 -1.44
N GLN A 171 17.09 7.25 -1.69
CA GLN A 171 16.87 8.61 -1.19
C GLN A 171 15.64 9.26 -1.84
N LEU A 172 15.49 9.11 -3.17
CA LEU A 172 14.31 9.60 -3.88
C LEU A 172 13.04 8.93 -3.34
N ALA A 173 13.06 7.62 -3.17
CA ALA A 173 11.92 6.86 -2.69
C ALA A 173 11.52 7.24 -1.25
N ASP A 174 12.48 7.52 -0.36
CA ASP A 174 12.22 8.08 0.99
C ASP A 174 11.47 9.42 0.93
N GLN A 175 11.89 10.33 0.05
CA GLN A 175 11.22 11.63 -0.13
C GLN A 175 9.82 11.48 -0.70
N LEU A 176 9.62 10.53 -1.62
CA LEU A 176 8.31 10.22 -2.19
C LEU A 176 7.34 9.63 -1.15
N CYS A 177 7.86 8.91 -0.15
CA CYS A 177 7.08 8.40 0.98
C CYS A 177 6.73 9.47 2.04
N ALA A 178 7.20 10.71 1.93
CA ALA A 178 6.96 11.74 2.94
C ALA A 178 5.46 11.97 3.25
N LEU A 179 4.57 11.80 2.27
CA LEU A 179 3.12 11.95 2.46
C LEU A 179 2.52 10.91 3.42
N ASN A 180 3.19 9.77 3.63
CA ASN A 180 2.76 8.75 4.59
C ASN A 180 3.09 9.15 6.04
N ARG A 181 3.89 10.20 6.24
CA ARG A 181 4.38 10.65 7.55
C ARG A 181 3.55 11.82 8.08
N ALA A 182 3.51 11.95 9.41
CA ALA A 182 2.86 13.06 10.10
C ALA A 182 3.86 14.22 10.35
N GLU A 183 4.60 14.60 9.32
CA GLU A 183 5.63 15.66 9.39
C GLU A 183 5.12 16.99 8.81
N PRO A 184 5.47 18.15 9.40
CA PRO A 184 4.99 19.46 8.92
C PRO A 184 5.34 19.77 7.46
N ASP A 185 6.58 19.46 7.05
CA ASP A 185 7.11 19.82 5.73
C ASP A 185 6.88 18.75 4.65
N ARG A 186 6.08 17.72 4.95
CA ARG A 186 5.93 16.53 4.10
C ARG A 186 5.56 16.81 2.65
N ILE A 187 4.72 17.84 2.41
CA ILE A 187 4.26 18.20 1.06
C ILE A 187 5.41 18.81 0.26
N ARG A 188 6.23 19.65 0.90
CA ARG A 188 7.42 20.24 0.29
C ARG A 188 8.45 19.17 -0.04
N VAL A 189 8.76 18.29 0.91
CA VAL A 189 9.69 17.17 0.72
C VAL A 189 9.22 16.25 -0.42
N PHE A 190 7.92 15.91 -0.45
CA PHE A 190 7.34 15.12 -1.53
C PHE A 190 7.49 15.80 -2.89
N MET A 191 7.20 17.10 -3.00
CA MET A 191 7.30 17.82 -4.26
C MET A 191 8.76 17.97 -4.74
N GLU A 192 9.70 18.19 -3.83
CA GLU A 192 11.13 18.18 -4.12
C GLU A 192 11.58 16.81 -4.64
N GLY A 193 11.18 15.73 -3.95
CA GLY A 193 11.46 14.35 -4.36
C GLY A 193 10.84 14.00 -5.71
N MET A 194 9.59 14.38 -5.96
CA MET A 194 8.93 14.19 -7.26
C MET A 194 9.66 14.93 -8.38
N ASN A 195 10.10 16.18 -8.16
CA ASN A 195 10.84 16.92 -9.17
C ASN A 195 12.21 16.29 -9.47
N ALA A 196 12.93 15.86 -8.43
CA ALA A 196 14.21 15.17 -8.57
C ALA A 196 14.02 13.81 -9.29
N PHE A 197 13.00 13.04 -8.90
CA PHE A 197 12.68 11.77 -9.54
C PHE A 197 12.27 11.95 -11.01
N LYS A 198 11.47 12.98 -11.34
CA LYS A 198 11.16 13.30 -12.74
C LYS A 198 12.42 13.63 -13.54
N ALA A 199 13.36 14.39 -12.97
CA ALA A 199 14.62 14.72 -13.63
C ALA A 199 15.50 13.46 -13.85
N TYR A 200 15.58 12.59 -12.83
CA TYR A 200 16.28 11.30 -12.92
C TYR A 200 15.66 10.37 -13.97
N LEU A 201 14.33 10.26 -13.99
CA LEU A 201 13.62 9.30 -14.82
C LEU A 201 13.48 9.73 -16.29
N SER A 202 13.46 11.04 -16.57
CA SER A 202 13.20 11.56 -17.92
C SER A 202 14.15 11.00 -18.99
N PRO A 203 15.49 10.95 -18.77
CA PRO A 203 16.42 10.33 -19.72
C PRO A 203 16.11 8.85 -20.02
N PHE A 204 15.70 8.08 -19.02
CA PHE A 204 15.32 6.67 -19.21
C PHE A 204 14.05 6.54 -20.03
N VAL A 205 13.05 7.40 -19.81
CA VAL A 205 11.84 7.43 -20.64
C VAL A 205 12.16 7.73 -22.11
N GLU A 206 13.00 8.73 -22.37
CA GLU A 206 13.45 9.06 -23.73
C GLU A 206 14.25 7.91 -24.38
N GLU A 207 15.08 7.23 -23.60
CA GLU A 207 15.82 6.06 -24.08
C GLU A 207 14.87 4.91 -24.46
N ARG A 208 13.83 4.64 -23.67
CA ARG A 208 12.82 3.60 -23.97
C ARG A 208 11.87 3.94 -25.11
N LEU A 209 11.67 5.22 -25.40
CA LEU A 209 10.96 5.64 -26.61
C LEU A 209 11.73 5.24 -27.88
N ALA A 210 13.06 5.30 -27.84
CA ALA A 210 13.90 4.90 -28.97
C ALA A 210 14.21 3.39 -28.97
N ASN A 211 14.44 2.81 -27.79
CA ASN A 211 14.91 1.44 -27.60
C ASN A 211 14.10 0.75 -26.47
N PRO A 212 12.88 0.28 -26.75
CA PRO A 212 12.06 -0.39 -25.75
C PRO A 212 12.74 -1.69 -25.26
N GLY A 213 12.74 -1.89 -23.95
CA GLY A 213 13.23 -3.09 -23.27
C GLY A 213 12.11 -4.04 -22.84
N GLU A 214 12.46 -5.02 -22.01
CA GLU A 214 11.50 -5.94 -21.37
C GLU A 214 11.13 -5.53 -19.93
N ASP A 215 11.59 -4.35 -19.48
CA ASP A 215 11.36 -3.79 -18.15
C ASP A 215 9.99 -3.08 -18.01
N LEU A 216 9.60 -2.82 -16.76
CA LEU A 216 8.33 -2.19 -16.43
C LEU A 216 8.24 -0.74 -16.92
N LEU A 217 9.36 -0.02 -16.99
CA LEU A 217 9.39 1.34 -17.54
C LEU A 217 9.02 1.34 -19.03
N SER A 218 9.55 0.37 -19.79
CA SER A 218 9.21 0.20 -21.21
C SER A 218 7.71 -0.05 -21.43
N LEU A 219 7.02 -0.71 -20.50
CA LEU A 219 5.57 -0.88 -20.56
C LEU A 219 4.81 0.44 -20.34
N PHE A 220 5.22 1.26 -19.37
CA PHE A 220 4.60 2.57 -19.20
C PHE A 220 4.80 3.46 -20.43
N VAL A 221 6.00 3.45 -21.01
CA VAL A 221 6.32 4.18 -22.25
C VAL A 221 5.49 3.67 -23.43
N SER A 222 5.28 2.36 -23.56
CA SER A 222 4.37 1.80 -24.56
C SER A 222 2.94 2.34 -24.38
N GLY A 223 2.45 2.43 -23.15
CA GLY A 223 1.12 3.01 -22.90
C GLY A 223 1.05 4.52 -23.18
N GLU A 224 2.16 5.25 -23.10
CA GLU A 224 2.23 6.64 -23.60
C GLU A 224 2.10 6.71 -25.12
N ILE A 225 2.81 5.84 -25.85
CA ILE A 225 2.73 5.75 -27.32
C ILE A 225 1.30 5.41 -27.76
N ASP A 226 0.64 4.50 -27.05
CA ASP A 226 -0.74 4.07 -27.34
C ASP A 226 -1.79 5.10 -26.89
N GLY A 227 -1.39 6.21 -26.25
CA GLY A 227 -2.27 7.26 -25.76
C GLY A 227 -3.08 6.88 -24.51
N VAL A 228 -2.71 5.79 -23.83
CA VAL A 228 -3.32 5.36 -22.55
C VAL A 228 -2.76 6.17 -21.38
N TYR A 229 -1.48 6.53 -21.43
CA TYR A 229 -0.83 7.41 -20.47
C TYR A 229 -0.44 8.73 -21.11
N THR A 230 -0.50 9.82 -20.35
CA THR A 230 0.30 11.02 -20.64
C THR A 230 1.70 10.86 -20.08
N ARG A 231 2.65 11.71 -20.51
CA ARG A 231 4.01 11.73 -19.95
C ARG A 231 4.01 11.89 -18.42
N ASP A 232 3.18 12.78 -17.89
CA ASP A 232 3.07 12.97 -16.43
C ASP A 232 2.51 11.73 -15.73
N GLN A 233 1.59 11.00 -16.37
CA GLN A 233 1.09 9.75 -15.82
C GLN A 233 2.15 8.64 -15.88
N VAL A 234 2.99 8.55 -16.91
CA VAL A 234 4.15 7.63 -16.91
C VAL A 234 5.05 7.90 -15.72
N LEU A 235 5.45 9.16 -15.53
CA LEU A 235 6.36 9.54 -14.44
C LEU A 235 5.73 9.30 -13.06
N ALA A 236 4.43 9.60 -12.90
CA ALA A 236 3.71 9.40 -11.64
C ALA A 236 3.48 7.90 -11.32
N ASN A 237 3.21 7.06 -12.33
CA ASN A 237 3.04 5.63 -12.08
C ASN A 237 4.39 4.93 -11.83
N ALA A 238 5.47 5.36 -12.51
CA ALA A 238 6.82 4.91 -12.21
C ALA A 238 7.27 5.28 -10.78
N SER A 239 6.90 6.48 -10.30
CA SER A 239 7.20 6.88 -8.92
C SER A 239 6.42 6.04 -7.91
N ILE A 240 5.14 5.73 -8.17
CA ILE A 240 4.38 4.80 -7.35
C ILE A 240 5.02 3.43 -7.33
N MET A 241 5.50 2.89 -8.45
CA MET A 241 6.14 1.57 -8.45
C MET A 241 7.34 1.53 -7.50
N LEU A 242 8.18 2.57 -7.53
CA LEU A 242 9.33 2.68 -6.65
C LEU A 242 8.95 2.67 -5.15
N ILE A 243 7.90 3.40 -4.75
CA ILE A 243 7.46 3.45 -3.33
C ILE A 243 6.55 2.30 -2.91
N ALA A 244 5.77 1.72 -3.84
CA ALA A 244 4.74 0.73 -3.52
C ALA A 244 5.33 -0.53 -2.87
N GLY A 245 6.52 -0.95 -3.32
CA GLY A 245 7.25 -2.06 -2.75
C GLY A 245 8.07 -1.71 -1.51
N GLN A 246 8.51 -0.45 -1.36
CA GLN A 246 9.56 -0.08 -0.42
C GLN A 246 9.13 -0.17 1.06
N GLU A 247 7.92 0.28 1.39
CA GLU A 247 7.44 0.22 2.78
C GLU A 247 6.58 -1.03 3.02
N THR A 248 5.73 -1.42 2.07
CA THR A 248 4.72 -2.45 2.36
C THR A 248 5.31 -3.85 2.49
N THR A 249 6.15 -4.28 1.55
CA THR A 249 6.76 -5.63 1.60
C THR A 249 7.76 -5.73 2.75
N ALA A 250 8.57 -4.70 2.98
CA ALA A 250 9.52 -4.65 4.09
C ALA A 250 8.80 -4.75 5.43
N ASN A 251 7.71 -3.98 5.60
CA ASN A 251 6.88 -4.05 6.80
C ASN A 251 6.18 -5.41 6.93
N LEU A 252 5.80 -6.07 5.84
CA LEU A 252 5.24 -7.43 5.93
C LEU A 252 6.29 -8.42 6.46
N ILE A 253 7.53 -8.34 5.97
CA ILE A 253 8.64 -9.17 6.45
C ILE A 253 8.86 -8.89 7.95
N GLY A 254 8.97 -7.63 8.35
CA GLY A 254 9.12 -7.23 9.76
C GLY A 254 7.98 -7.72 10.65
N ASN A 255 6.73 -7.49 10.23
CA ASN A 255 5.54 -7.92 10.96
C ASN A 255 5.45 -9.46 11.05
N SER A 256 5.84 -10.18 9.98
CA SER A 256 5.88 -11.65 9.96
C SER A 256 6.90 -12.18 10.96
N LEU A 257 8.12 -11.63 10.96
CA LEU A 257 9.15 -12.00 11.93
C LEU A 257 8.66 -11.76 13.36
N LEU A 258 8.07 -10.59 13.63
CA LEU A 258 7.51 -10.27 14.94
C LEU A 258 6.39 -11.24 15.34
N ALA A 259 5.53 -11.64 14.41
CA ALA A 259 4.45 -12.60 14.65
C ALA A 259 5.01 -13.98 15.05
N PHE A 260 5.98 -14.51 14.30
CA PHE A 260 6.63 -15.78 14.63
C PHE A 260 7.44 -15.73 15.93
N LEU A 261 8.13 -14.62 16.21
CA LEU A 261 8.87 -14.44 17.48
C LEU A 261 7.93 -14.43 18.70
N ARG A 262 6.71 -13.93 18.54
CA ARG A 262 5.68 -13.94 19.59
C ARG A 262 4.95 -15.29 19.72
N HIS A 263 5.07 -16.17 18.72
CA HIS A 263 4.41 -17.47 18.64
C HIS A 263 5.43 -18.56 18.26
N PRO A 264 6.40 -18.87 19.14
CA PRO A 264 7.50 -19.79 18.83
C PRO A 264 7.03 -21.21 18.46
N GLU A 265 5.87 -21.63 18.93
CA GLU A 265 5.22 -22.89 18.56
C GLU A 265 4.83 -22.93 17.07
N GLN A 266 4.34 -21.82 16.53
CA GLN A 266 4.01 -21.68 15.10
C GLN A 266 5.30 -21.70 14.26
N TRP A 267 6.37 -21.06 14.74
CA TRP A 267 7.67 -21.12 14.08
C TRP A 267 8.24 -22.53 14.05
N GLN A 268 8.19 -23.26 15.16
CA GLN A 268 8.64 -24.66 15.22
C GLN A 268 7.83 -25.56 14.26
N ALA A 269 6.51 -25.35 14.17
CA ALA A 269 5.68 -26.07 13.21
C ALA A 269 6.07 -25.74 11.75
N PHE A 270 6.34 -24.48 11.44
CA PHE A 270 6.81 -24.06 10.12
C PHE A 270 8.17 -24.67 9.75
N GLN A 271 9.08 -24.80 10.70
CA GLN A 271 10.37 -25.46 10.47
C GLN A 271 10.23 -26.96 10.15
N GLN A 272 9.15 -27.61 10.62
CA GLN A 272 8.88 -29.01 10.35
C GLN A 272 8.19 -29.25 9.01
N ASP A 273 7.44 -28.28 8.49
CA ASP A 273 6.79 -28.34 7.18
C ASP A 273 6.96 -27.03 6.40
N GLN A 274 7.89 -27.05 5.44
CA GLN A 274 8.17 -25.97 4.51
C GLN A 274 7.65 -26.28 3.09
N SER A 275 6.66 -27.17 2.98
CA SER A 275 6.00 -27.42 1.69
C SER A 275 5.44 -26.12 1.11
N SER A 276 5.30 -26.05 -0.21
CA SER A 276 4.73 -24.87 -0.89
C SER A 276 3.33 -24.50 -0.34
N THR A 277 2.55 -25.48 0.10
CA THR A 277 1.25 -25.24 0.74
C THR A 277 1.40 -24.60 2.12
N ALA A 278 2.31 -25.11 2.96
CA ALA A 278 2.57 -24.54 4.29
C ALA A 278 3.12 -23.10 4.19
N VAL A 279 4.07 -22.84 3.29
CA VAL A 279 4.59 -21.49 3.00
C VAL A 279 3.47 -20.56 2.56
N THR A 280 2.62 -21.00 1.63
CA THR A 280 1.49 -20.19 1.15
C THR A 280 0.54 -19.84 2.29
N ARG A 281 0.17 -20.81 3.14
CA ARG A 281 -0.73 -20.58 4.27
C ARG A 281 -0.13 -19.62 5.30
N ALA A 282 1.14 -19.82 5.65
CA ALA A 282 1.85 -18.94 6.57
C ALA A 282 1.89 -17.49 6.07
N VAL A 283 2.24 -17.28 4.80
CA VAL A 283 2.27 -15.93 4.19
C VAL A 283 0.89 -15.28 4.19
N ASN A 284 -0.17 -16.04 3.84
CA ASN A 284 -1.54 -15.52 3.90
C ASN A 284 -1.96 -15.18 5.34
N GLU A 285 -1.53 -15.95 6.34
CA GLU A 285 -1.80 -15.60 7.73
C GLU A 285 -1.03 -14.35 8.17
N CYS A 286 0.23 -14.17 7.78
CA CYS A 286 0.96 -12.93 8.06
C CYS A 286 0.24 -11.71 7.48
N LEU A 287 -0.21 -11.80 6.22
CA LEU A 287 -0.99 -10.77 5.54
C LEU A 287 -2.31 -10.47 6.25
N ARG A 288 -3.02 -11.50 6.72
CA ARG A 288 -4.26 -11.32 7.49
C ARG A 288 -3.98 -10.69 8.85
N TYR A 289 -3.04 -11.26 9.59
CA TYR A 289 -2.82 -10.97 11.00
C TYR A 289 -2.31 -9.56 11.22
N ASP A 290 -1.33 -9.08 10.45
CA ASP A 290 -0.80 -7.72 10.56
C ASP A 290 -0.39 -7.14 9.20
N ALA A 291 -1.40 -6.85 8.38
CA ALA A 291 -1.21 -6.23 7.07
C ALA A 291 -0.44 -4.90 7.19
N PRO A 292 0.58 -4.65 6.33
CA PRO A 292 1.30 -3.38 6.29
C PRO A 292 0.37 -2.20 6.01
N GLN A 293 -0.46 -2.32 4.97
CA GLN A 293 -1.46 -1.33 4.64
C GLN A 293 -2.63 -1.45 5.60
N LYS A 294 -2.89 -0.38 6.37
CA LYS A 294 -3.91 -0.40 7.43
C LYS A 294 -5.32 -0.10 6.90
N SER A 295 -5.43 0.65 5.81
CA SER A 295 -6.72 1.06 5.24
C SER A 295 -6.62 1.47 3.77
N VAL A 296 -7.76 1.50 3.09
CA VAL A 296 -7.93 2.14 1.78
C VAL A 296 -8.93 3.28 1.89
N GLN A 297 -8.74 4.31 1.06
CA GLN A 297 -9.57 5.52 1.06
C GLN A 297 -10.49 5.55 -0.16
N ARG A 298 -11.66 6.15 0.02
CA ARG A 298 -12.64 6.45 -1.02
C ARG A 298 -13.27 7.82 -0.75
N ILE A 299 -13.83 8.42 -1.79
CA ILE A 299 -14.75 9.55 -1.68
C ILE A 299 -16.13 9.08 -2.13
N ALA A 300 -17.15 9.33 -1.32
CA ALA A 300 -18.53 9.06 -1.72
C ALA A 300 -18.89 9.93 -2.94
N ALA A 301 -19.24 9.30 -4.06
CA ALA A 301 -19.59 9.97 -5.30
C ALA A 301 -21.05 10.44 -5.33
N GLU A 302 -21.87 9.92 -4.43
CA GLU A 302 -23.26 10.30 -4.18
C GLU A 302 -23.67 9.93 -2.75
N GLU A 303 -24.90 10.24 -2.36
CA GLU A 303 -25.44 9.83 -1.06
C GLU A 303 -25.68 8.32 -1.01
N VAL A 304 -25.14 7.65 0.02
CA VAL A 304 -25.21 6.20 0.17
C VAL A 304 -25.67 5.82 1.57
N GLY A 305 -26.72 4.99 1.66
CA GLY A 305 -27.15 4.37 2.90
C GLY A 305 -26.32 3.11 3.22
N LEU A 306 -25.68 3.06 4.39
CA LEU A 306 -24.93 1.89 4.86
C LEU A 306 -25.18 1.64 6.35
N ARG A 307 -25.70 0.46 6.69
CA ARG A 307 -26.08 0.05 8.07
C ARG A 307 -26.91 1.09 8.85
N GLY A 308 -27.84 1.76 8.16
CA GLY A 308 -28.70 2.78 8.77
C GLY A 308 -28.04 4.14 8.96
N LYS A 309 -26.80 4.33 8.51
CA LYS A 309 -26.13 5.62 8.39
C LYS A 309 -26.27 6.13 6.96
N ILE A 310 -26.20 7.46 6.81
CA ILE A 310 -26.20 8.14 5.51
C ILE A 310 -24.82 8.77 5.32
N ILE A 311 -24.06 8.23 4.35
CA ILE A 311 -22.80 8.78 3.88
C ILE A 311 -23.14 9.77 2.77
N ARG A 312 -22.76 11.04 2.91
CA ARG A 312 -23.12 12.09 1.92
C ARG A 312 -22.13 12.13 0.77
N GLU A 313 -22.59 12.66 -0.36
CA GLU A 313 -21.70 12.99 -1.48
C GLU A 313 -20.53 13.87 -1.01
N GLY A 314 -19.32 13.51 -1.43
CA GLY A 314 -18.08 14.19 -1.05
C GLY A 314 -17.46 13.72 0.26
N ASP A 315 -18.18 12.94 1.07
CA ASP A 315 -17.64 12.44 2.35
C ASP A 315 -16.44 11.52 2.12
N ARG A 316 -15.45 11.64 3.01
CA ARG A 316 -14.29 10.76 3.06
C ARG A 316 -14.67 9.44 3.70
N VAL A 317 -14.41 8.33 3.02
CA VAL A 317 -14.67 6.98 3.53
C VAL A 317 -13.34 6.22 3.61
N ARG A 318 -13.02 5.71 4.79
CA ARG A 318 -11.82 4.92 5.05
C ARG A 318 -12.21 3.50 5.48
N CYS A 319 -11.85 2.53 4.65
CA CYS A 319 -12.08 1.12 4.91
C CYS A 319 -10.83 0.50 5.54
N PHE A 320 -10.92 0.03 6.77
CA PHE A 320 -9.76 -0.46 7.52
C PHE A 320 -9.54 -1.96 7.29
N ILE A 321 -8.41 -2.29 6.65
CA ILE A 321 -7.93 -3.65 6.43
C ILE A 321 -7.63 -4.31 7.78
N SER A 322 -6.95 -3.60 8.69
CA SER A 322 -6.63 -4.09 10.04
C SER A 322 -7.87 -4.43 10.86
N ALA A 323 -9.00 -3.78 10.55
CA ALA A 323 -10.28 -4.08 11.16
C ALA A 323 -10.95 -5.29 10.49
N ALA A 324 -11.11 -5.26 9.16
CA ALA A 324 -11.75 -6.31 8.37
C ALA A 324 -11.07 -7.68 8.51
N ASN A 325 -9.73 -7.72 8.51
CA ASN A 325 -8.97 -8.96 8.68
C ASN A 325 -9.05 -9.55 10.10
N ARG A 326 -9.59 -8.80 11.06
CA ARG A 326 -9.85 -9.22 12.44
C ARG A 326 -11.35 -9.29 12.77
N ASP A 327 -12.21 -9.38 11.76
CA ASP A 327 -13.66 -9.49 11.97
C ASP A 327 -14.06 -10.90 12.42
N PRO A 328 -14.64 -11.09 13.61
CA PRO A 328 -15.07 -12.41 14.09
C PRO A 328 -16.26 -12.99 13.30
N GLU A 329 -16.98 -12.18 12.52
CA GLU A 329 -18.02 -12.70 11.61
C GLU A 329 -17.41 -13.41 10.38
N MET A 330 -16.15 -13.11 10.05
CA MET A 330 -15.45 -13.69 8.90
C MET A 330 -14.39 -14.72 9.30
N PHE A 331 -13.70 -14.51 10.42
CA PHE A 331 -12.59 -15.36 10.86
C PHE A 331 -12.83 -15.88 12.28
N GLU A 332 -12.80 -17.19 12.46
CA GLU A 332 -12.78 -17.81 13.79
C GLU A 332 -11.50 -17.44 14.54
N ALA A 333 -11.61 -17.08 15.83
CA ALA A 333 -10.49 -16.62 16.65
C ALA A 333 -9.59 -15.61 15.88
N PRO A 334 -10.14 -14.46 15.45
CA PRO A 334 -9.47 -13.55 14.53
C PRO A 334 -8.18 -12.98 15.12
N ASP A 335 -8.08 -12.90 16.44
CA ASP A 335 -6.94 -12.35 17.14
C ASP A 335 -5.80 -13.34 17.42
N THR A 336 -5.99 -14.60 17.05
CA THR A 336 -4.95 -15.63 17.13
C THR A 336 -4.20 -15.72 15.81
N PHE A 337 -2.87 -15.69 15.89
CA PHE A 337 -2.00 -16.02 14.76
C PHE A 337 -1.99 -17.53 14.57
N ASP A 338 -2.47 -18.00 13.42
CA ASP A 338 -2.51 -19.40 13.03
C ASP A 338 -1.99 -19.59 11.60
N MET A 339 -0.73 -20.04 11.46
CA MET A 339 -0.10 -20.21 10.15
C MET A 339 -0.81 -21.25 9.28
N THR A 340 -1.65 -22.10 9.88
CA THR A 340 -2.37 -23.17 9.20
C THR A 340 -3.77 -22.77 8.75
N ARG A 341 -4.22 -21.54 9.12
CA ARG A 341 -5.57 -21.03 8.88
C ARG A 341 -6.01 -21.24 7.43
N HIS A 342 -7.12 -21.95 7.27
CA HIS A 342 -7.74 -22.17 5.97
C HIS A 342 -9.24 -22.41 6.11
N PRO A 343 -10.10 -21.75 5.30
CA PRO A 343 -9.77 -20.72 4.31
C PRO A 343 -9.30 -19.41 4.95
N ASN A 344 -8.53 -18.61 4.20
CA ASN A 344 -8.01 -17.31 4.69
C ASN A 344 -8.26 -16.20 3.66
N ARG A 345 -9.50 -15.72 3.58
CA ARG A 345 -9.93 -14.72 2.59
C ARG A 345 -9.66 -13.29 3.06
N HIS A 346 -8.43 -13.00 3.47
CA HIS A 346 -8.06 -11.65 3.92
C HIS A 346 -8.18 -10.60 2.81
N VAL A 347 -8.26 -9.33 3.19
CA VAL A 347 -8.30 -8.16 2.28
C VAL A 347 -7.02 -7.32 2.36
N ALA A 348 -5.88 -7.93 2.71
CA ALA A 348 -4.59 -7.26 2.83
C ALA A 348 -4.14 -6.48 1.58
N PHE A 349 -4.53 -6.96 0.39
CA PHE A 349 -4.27 -6.30 -0.90
C PHE A 349 -5.48 -5.46 -1.38
N GLY A 350 -6.43 -5.16 -0.50
CA GLY A 350 -7.72 -4.59 -0.89
C GLY A 350 -8.65 -5.61 -1.54
N PHE A 351 -9.68 -5.11 -2.23
CA PHE A 351 -10.66 -5.91 -2.95
C PHE A 351 -11.23 -5.08 -4.12
N GLY A 352 -11.75 -5.74 -5.16
CA GLY A 352 -12.40 -5.07 -6.29
C GLY A 352 -11.44 -4.69 -7.43
N SER A 353 -11.75 -3.63 -8.18
CA SER A 353 -11.01 -3.20 -9.37
C SER A 353 -9.55 -2.82 -9.11
N HIS A 354 -9.23 -2.45 -7.87
CA HIS A 354 -7.90 -2.01 -7.44
C HIS A 354 -7.10 -3.09 -6.67
N TYR A 355 -7.62 -4.34 -6.59
CA TYR A 355 -6.90 -5.50 -6.01
C TYR A 355 -5.67 -5.88 -6.82
#